data_AF-A0ABD6DCR3-F1
#
_entry.id   AF-A0ABD6DCR3-F1
#
_cell.length_a   1.000
_cell.length_b   1.000
_cell.length_c   1.000
_cell.angle_alpha   90.00
_cell.angle_beta   90.00
_cell.angle_gamma   90.00
#
_symmetry.space_group_name_H-M   'P 1'
#
loop_
_entity.id
_entity.type
_entity.pdbx_description
1 polymer ?
#
loop_
_entity_poly.entity_id
_entity_poly.type
_entity_poly.pdbx_seq_one_letter_code
_entity_poly.pdbx_strand_id
1 'polypeptide(L)'
;MDDAARFGTALTRRRTLHAAGATAFATLAGCLTNDRSGSRSAVQEYSLDINRIERTPVEYALYEPDDNPLFGDPAETALANVLPDGRHTTYGYQPVPNDGYIKYKESYYQLKYVVTGRQQMERQLVRVDTVPQEQVSDDAILVETLERPSARIIKLLHSYTQSGGGSSTAELLRDDGYVLRRPSERESRLASGELDGQVITMTDSGAWAYRVDVTTEQLTETAHTAFAVEVAGSQSEFREVVFGSRIDAELDPDELTADAREILEGAIAGEPYTEEVPLTASFETLLEALGLSAVDTAANRKLLWYDDELYRYDLYINTM
;
A
#
# COMPACT_ATOMS: atom_id res chain seq x y z
N MET A 1 -20.42 -35.58 41.52
CA MET A 1 -20.22 -36.46 40.35
C MET A 1 -21.46 -36.33 39.51
N ASP A 2 -21.28 -35.59 38.41
CA ASP A 2 -22.10 -35.38 37.21
C ASP A 2 -23.59 -35.03 37.34
N ASP A 3 -23.82 -33.76 37.04
CA ASP A 3 -25.05 -33.15 36.57
C ASP A 3 -24.88 -32.80 35.07
N ALA A 4 -26.01 -32.56 34.42
CA ALA A 4 -26.24 -32.04 33.07
C ALA A 4 -26.20 -33.03 31.90
N ALA A 5 -26.98 -32.88 30.85
CA ALA A 5 -28.29 -32.28 30.60
C ALA A 5 -28.55 -32.54 29.10
N ARG A 6 -29.82 -32.77 28.76
CA ARG A 6 -30.29 -32.91 27.38
C ARG A 6 -30.16 -31.58 26.63
N PHE A 7 -29.75 -31.63 25.36
CA PHE A 7 -30.30 -30.74 24.33
C PHE A 7 -30.43 -31.51 23.01
N GLY A 8 -31.66 -31.59 22.51
CA GLY A 8 -31.97 -31.89 21.12
C GLY A 8 -32.92 -30.82 20.61
N THR A 9 -32.64 -30.30 19.41
CA THR A 9 -33.49 -29.56 18.44
C THR A 9 -32.53 -28.89 17.45
N ALA A 10 -32.80 -28.66 16.17
CA ALA A 10 -33.80 -29.09 15.19
C ALA A 10 -33.41 -28.41 13.85
N LEU A 11 -33.57 -29.15 12.74
CA LEU A 11 -34.03 -28.73 11.41
C LEU A 11 -33.46 -27.46 10.70
N THR A 12 -32.58 -27.77 9.75
CA THR A 12 -32.50 -27.33 8.33
C THR A 12 -33.57 -26.37 7.77
N ARG A 13 -33.13 -25.28 7.10
CA ARG A 13 -33.86 -24.61 6.01
C ARG A 13 -32.91 -24.08 4.93
N ARG A 14 -32.79 -24.83 3.83
CA ARG A 14 -32.29 -24.35 2.53
C ARG A 14 -33.43 -23.61 1.81
N ARG A 15 -33.17 -22.41 1.29
CA ARG A 15 -34.08 -21.72 0.34
C ARG A 15 -33.47 -21.78 -1.06
N THR A 16 -34.05 -22.62 -1.89
CA THR A 16 -33.89 -22.66 -3.35
C THR A 16 -34.97 -21.77 -3.97
N LEU A 17 -34.59 -20.77 -4.77
CA LEU A 17 -35.52 -20.07 -5.65
C LEU A 17 -35.44 -20.71 -7.04
N HIS A 18 -36.52 -21.39 -7.43
CA HIS A 18 -36.83 -21.70 -8.82
C HIS A 18 -37.96 -20.76 -9.26
N ALA A 19 -37.77 -20.06 -10.37
CA ALA A 19 -38.85 -19.49 -11.15
C ALA A 19 -38.49 -19.61 -12.63
N ALA A 20 -39.25 -20.45 -13.34
CA ALA A 20 -39.26 -20.58 -14.78
C ALA A 20 -40.51 -19.86 -15.32
N GLY A 21 -40.38 -19.20 -16.47
CA GLY A 21 -41.50 -18.64 -17.23
C GLY A 21 -41.06 -18.28 -18.65
N ALA A 22 -41.73 -18.84 -19.65
CA ALA A 22 -41.31 -18.90 -21.04
C ALA A 22 -41.97 -17.85 -21.95
N THR A 23 -41.21 -17.46 -22.99
CA THR A 23 -41.56 -17.10 -24.37
C THR A 23 -42.56 -15.98 -24.71
N ALA A 24 -42.09 -15.03 -25.54
CA ALA A 24 -42.76 -14.64 -26.79
C ALA A 24 -41.73 -14.10 -27.81
N PHE A 25 -41.74 -14.69 -29.01
CA PHE A 25 -41.08 -14.15 -30.21
C PHE A 25 -41.90 -12.98 -30.76
N ALA A 26 -41.25 -11.84 -31.01
CA ALA A 26 -41.77 -10.80 -31.88
C ALA A 26 -40.69 -10.47 -32.92
N THR A 27 -40.85 -11.06 -34.11
CA THR A 27 -40.16 -10.63 -35.33
C THR A 27 -40.81 -9.34 -35.82
N LEU A 28 -40.08 -8.23 -35.78
CA LEU A 28 -40.38 -7.07 -36.60
C LEU A 28 -39.18 -6.78 -37.51
N ALA A 29 -39.44 -6.96 -38.79
CA ALA A 29 -38.56 -6.58 -39.87
C ALA A 29 -38.51 -5.04 -39.99
N GLY A 30 -37.32 -4.55 -40.33
CA GLY A 30 -37.15 -3.36 -41.15
C GLY A 30 -37.30 -2.01 -40.46
N CYS A 31 -36.17 -1.42 -40.10
CA CYS A 31 -35.84 -0.07 -40.57
C CYS A 31 -34.32 0.04 -40.68
N LEU A 32 -33.85 -0.01 -41.92
CA LEU A 32 -32.57 0.57 -42.32
C LEU A 32 -32.65 2.07 -42.04
N THR A 33 -32.16 2.50 -40.88
CA THR A 33 -31.72 3.89 -40.69
C THR A 33 -30.23 3.85 -40.50
N ASN A 34 -29.58 4.30 -41.56
CA ASN A 34 -28.16 4.53 -41.70
C ASN A 34 -27.75 5.67 -40.75
N ASP A 35 -27.75 5.41 -39.44
CA ASP A 35 -27.11 6.32 -38.49
C ASP A 35 -25.61 6.04 -38.54
N ARG A 36 -24.96 6.78 -39.44
CA ARG A 36 -23.59 7.26 -39.30
C ARG A 36 -23.49 8.08 -38.00
N SER A 37 -23.63 7.42 -36.86
CA SER A 37 -23.01 7.90 -35.63
C SER A 37 -21.59 7.35 -35.68
N GLY A 38 -20.68 8.16 -36.20
CA GLY A 38 -19.26 7.94 -35.95
C GLY A 38 -19.05 8.07 -34.46
N SER A 39 -19.23 6.96 -33.73
CA SER A 39 -18.54 6.76 -32.47
C SER A 39 -17.08 6.97 -32.83
N ARG A 40 -16.48 8.10 -32.42
CA ARG A 40 -15.04 8.13 -32.28
C ARG A 40 -14.78 6.99 -31.32
N SER A 41 -14.29 5.86 -31.83
CA SER A 41 -13.74 4.83 -30.97
C SER A 41 -12.76 5.56 -30.08
N ALA A 42 -12.98 5.49 -28.77
CA ALA A 42 -12.08 6.15 -27.85
C ALA A 42 -10.66 5.68 -28.19
N VAL A 43 -9.77 6.63 -28.47
CA VAL A 43 -8.43 6.28 -28.94
C VAL A 43 -7.67 5.88 -27.69
N GLN A 44 -7.20 4.63 -27.69
CA GLN A 44 -6.41 4.11 -26.59
C GLN A 44 -4.95 4.50 -26.83
N GLU A 45 -4.35 5.20 -25.88
CA GLU A 45 -2.97 5.65 -25.90
C GLU A 45 -2.18 4.92 -24.80
N TYR A 46 -1.00 4.44 -25.18
CA TYR A 46 -0.02 3.81 -24.29
C TYR A 46 1.10 4.81 -24.03
N SER A 47 1.55 4.89 -22.79
CA SER A 47 2.70 5.70 -22.39
C SER A 47 3.65 4.86 -21.54
N LEU A 48 4.88 4.67 -22.03
CA LEU A 48 5.96 3.95 -21.37
C LEU A 48 7.00 4.95 -20.85
N ASP A 49 7.14 5.02 -19.53
CA ASP A 49 8.13 5.84 -18.83
C ASP A 49 9.21 4.95 -18.24
N ILE A 50 10.49 5.30 -18.46
CA ILE A 50 11.65 4.53 -17.98
C ILE A 50 12.66 5.47 -17.36
N ASN A 51 12.91 5.28 -16.06
CA ASN A 51 13.80 6.13 -15.28
C ASN A 51 14.96 5.32 -14.73
N ARG A 52 16.18 5.83 -14.91
CA ARG A 52 17.37 5.26 -14.31
C ARG A 52 17.33 5.34 -12.78
N ILE A 53 17.80 4.29 -12.12
CA ILE A 53 18.04 4.25 -10.68
C ILE A 53 19.55 4.36 -10.44
N GLU A 54 19.97 5.39 -9.70
CA GLU A 54 21.38 5.63 -9.33
C GLU A 54 21.84 4.75 -8.16
N ARG A 55 21.55 3.45 -8.22
CA ARG A 55 21.97 2.43 -7.24
C ARG A 55 22.17 1.11 -7.94
N THR A 56 23.09 0.30 -7.43
CA THR A 56 23.18 -1.10 -7.88
C THR A 56 21.92 -1.88 -7.46
N PRO A 57 21.59 -3.00 -8.13
CA PRO A 57 20.46 -3.85 -7.73
C PRO A 57 20.54 -4.29 -6.26
N VAL A 58 21.75 -4.58 -5.78
CA VAL A 58 22.00 -4.96 -4.39
C VAL A 58 21.68 -3.82 -3.44
N GLU A 59 22.21 -2.61 -3.68
CA GLU A 59 21.96 -1.44 -2.83
C GLU A 59 20.49 -1.02 -2.85
N TYR A 60 19.83 -1.12 -4.00
CA TYR A 60 18.41 -0.81 -4.14
C TYR A 60 17.51 -1.79 -3.37
N ALA A 61 17.89 -3.07 -3.32
CA ALA A 61 17.10 -4.11 -2.67
C ALA A 61 17.22 -4.15 -1.14
N LEU A 62 18.27 -3.54 -0.57
CA LEU A 62 18.48 -3.50 0.88
C LEU A 62 17.51 -2.52 1.56
N TYR A 63 16.87 -3.01 2.62
CA TYR A 63 16.01 -2.24 3.49
C TYR A 63 16.85 -1.44 4.49
N GLU A 64 16.57 -0.14 4.52
CA GLU A 64 17.11 0.82 5.48
C GLU A 64 15.94 1.38 6.31
N PRO A 65 16.00 1.29 7.65
CA PRO A 65 15.05 2.00 8.52
C PRO A 65 14.99 3.50 8.21
N ASP A 66 13.80 4.09 8.36
CA ASP A 66 13.60 5.54 8.25
C ASP A 66 14.21 6.23 9.47
N ASP A 67 14.84 7.40 9.32
CA ASP A 67 15.37 8.21 10.43
C ASP A 67 14.27 8.78 11.36
N ASN A 68 13.00 8.69 10.95
CA ASN A 68 11.87 9.16 11.74
C ASN A 68 11.60 8.24 12.95
N PRO A 69 11.65 8.75 14.20
CA PRO A 69 11.44 7.95 15.42
C PRO A 69 10.09 7.20 15.50
N LEU A 70 9.09 7.61 14.71
CA LEU A 70 7.83 6.90 14.62
C LEU A 70 7.96 5.51 14.00
N PHE A 71 8.87 5.35 13.03
CA PHE A 71 9.04 4.12 12.26
C PHE A 71 10.45 3.54 12.39
N GLY A 72 11.47 4.39 12.46
CA GLY A 72 12.88 4.09 12.65
C GLY A 72 13.18 3.33 13.92
N ASP A 73 12.98 3.94 15.09
CA ASP A 73 13.34 3.30 16.37
C ASP A 73 12.69 1.91 16.56
N PRO A 74 11.39 1.70 16.22
CA PRO A 74 10.81 0.37 16.25
C PRO A 74 11.47 -0.59 15.24
N ALA A 75 11.80 -0.14 14.04
CA ALA A 75 12.48 -0.93 13.03
C ALA A 75 13.88 -1.35 13.50
N GLU A 76 14.70 -0.40 13.96
CA GLU A 76 16.03 -0.66 14.51
C GLU A 76 16.00 -1.64 15.69
N THR A 77 15.05 -1.43 16.62
CA THR A 77 14.83 -2.33 17.76
C THR A 77 14.48 -3.74 17.28
N ALA A 78 13.62 -3.86 16.26
CA ALA A 78 13.27 -5.16 15.70
C ALA A 78 14.49 -5.81 15.02
N LEU A 79 15.22 -5.08 14.18
CA LEU A 79 16.42 -5.56 13.49
C LEU A 79 17.47 -6.10 14.47
N ALA A 80 17.74 -5.38 15.56
CA ALA A 80 18.67 -5.80 16.60
C ALA A 80 18.25 -7.11 17.31
N ASN A 81 16.95 -7.41 17.34
CA ASN A 81 16.40 -8.59 18.02
C ASN A 81 16.17 -9.79 17.09
N VAL A 82 16.01 -9.58 15.78
CA VAL A 82 15.79 -10.68 14.81
C VAL A 82 17.08 -11.24 14.25
N LEU A 83 18.17 -10.48 14.27
CA LEU A 83 19.43 -10.90 13.67
C LEU A 83 20.34 -11.64 14.66
N PRO A 84 21.06 -12.70 14.22
CA PRO A 84 20.87 -13.38 12.94
C PRO A 84 19.70 -14.38 12.95
N ASP A 85 19.37 -14.94 14.12
CA ASP A 85 18.45 -16.06 14.31
C ASP A 85 17.40 -15.81 15.41
N GLY A 86 17.24 -14.55 15.80
CA GLY A 86 16.33 -14.10 16.83
C GLY A 86 14.89 -13.91 16.33
N ARG A 87 14.05 -13.41 17.25
CA ARG A 87 12.64 -13.09 16.97
C ARG A 87 12.24 -11.83 17.72
N HIS A 88 11.39 -11.03 17.10
CA HIS A 88 10.85 -9.82 17.73
C HIS A 88 9.34 -9.78 17.58
N THR A 89 8.60 -9.72 18.70
CA THR A 89 7.12 -9.71 18.69
C THR A 89 6.60 -8.33 19.06
N THR A 90 5.70 -7.82 18.22
CA THR A 90 4.98 -6.56 18.42
C THR A 90 3.47 -6.82 18.34
N TYR A 91 2.66 -5.90 18.89
CA TYR A 91 1.22 -6.08 18.99
C TYR A 91 0.49 -4.96 18.26
N GLY A 92 -0.25 -5.33 17.21
CA GLY A 92 -1.07 -4.42 16.41
C GLY A 92 -0.34 -3.60 15.35
N TYR A 93 0.98 -3.73 15.22
CA TYR A 93 1.77 -3.11 14.16
C TYR A 93 2.93 -4.01 13.74
N GLN A 94 3.53 -3.72 12.58
CA GLN A 94 4.72 -4.39 12.07
C GLN A 94 5.88 -3.38 12.06
N PRO A 95 6.99 -3.62 12.79
CA PRO A 95 8.09 -2.65 12.91
C PRO A 95 9.01 -2.56 11.68
N VAL A 96 9.10 -3.61 10.88
CA VAL A 96 9.91 -3.71 9.65
C VAL A 96 9.04 -4.25 8.51
N PRO A 97 9.37 -4.05 7.22
CA PRO A 97 8.59 -4.59 6.11
C PRO A 97 8.67 -6.12 6.05
N ASN A 98 7.62 -6.75 5.55
CA ASN A 98 7.72 -8.14 5.11
C ASN A 98 8.57 -8.20 3.83
N ASP A 99 9.41 -9.22 3.71
CA ASP A 99 10.29 -9.48 2.56
C ASP A 99 11.41 -8.45 2.32
N GLY A 100 11.63 -7.50 3.23
CA GLY A 100 12.79 -6.60 3.16
C GLY A 100 14.10 -7.37 3.31
N TYR A 101 15.11 -7.04 2.50
CA TYR A 101 16.43 -7.65 2.63
C TYR A 101 17.33 -6.79 3.51
N ILE A 102 18.14 -7.41 4.35
CA ILE A 102 19.09 -6.72 5.21
C ILE A 102 20.45 -7.40 5.15
N LYS A 103 21.52 -6.61 5.28
CA LYS A 103 22.88 -7.12 5.43
C LYS A 103 23.24 -7.16 6.91
N TYR A 104 23.77 -8.28 7.37
CA TYR A 104 24.32 -8.41 8.71
C TYR A 104 25.65 -9.13 8.66
N LYS A 105 26.73 -8.41 9.01
CA LYS A 105 28.11 -8.84 8.78
C LYS A 105 28.34 -9.10 7.27
N GLU A 106 28.70 -10.31 6.89
CA GLU A 106 28.98 -10.70 5.50
C GLU A 106 27.79 -11.40 4.82
N SER A 107 26.78 -11.82 5.60
CA SER A 107 25.58 -12.51 5.09
C SER A 107 24.40 -11.56 4.87
N TYR A 108 23.46 -12.02 4.06
CA TYR A 108 22.23 -11.33 3.69
C TYR A 108 21.03 -12.13 4.15
N TYR A 109 20.04 -11.43 4.68
CA TYR A 109 18.86 -12.01 5.28
C TYR A 109 17.60 -11.40 4.70
N GLN A 110 16.55 -12.21 4.56
CA GLN A 110 15.21 -11.74 4.26
C GLN A 110 14.38 -11.67 5.54
N LEU A 111 13.78 -10.52 5.78
CA LEU A 111 12.83 -10.29 6.86
C LEU A 111 11.51 -10.98 6.55
N LYS A 112 10.96 -11.68 7.55
CA LYS A 112 9.67 -12.35 7.46
C LYS A 112 8.83 -12.04 8.68
N TYR A 113 7.51 -12.09 8.48
CA TYR A 113 6.53 -12.03 9.55
C TYR A 113 5.63 -13.24 9.59
N VAL A 114 5.26 -13.61 10.81
CA VAL A 114 4.17 -14.54 11.07
C VAL A 114 3.25 -13.97 12.15
N VAL A 115 1.95 -14.24 12.02
CA VAL A 115 1.00 -14.00 13.10
C VAL A 115 1.09 -15.19 14.06
N THR A 116 1.54 -14.93 15.28
CA THR A 116 1.76 -15.99 16.29
C THR A 116 0.63 -16.08 17.31
N GLY A 117 -0.27 -15.11 17.34
CA GLY A 117 -1.39 -15.13 18.26
C GLY A 117 -2.11 -13.79 18.36
N ARG A 118 -2.89 -13.66 19.44
CA ARG A 118 -3.63 -12.44 19.79
C ARG A 118 -3.52 -12.24 21.30
N GLN A 119 -3.42 -10.99 21.73
CA GLN A 119 -3.33 -10.63 23.14
C GLN A 119 -4.29 -9.50 23.48
N GLN A 120 -5.01 -9.64 24.59
CA GLN A 120 -5.80 -8.55 25.17
C GLN A 120 -4.87 -7.58 25.89
N MET A 121 -4.96 -6.29 25.55
CA MET A 121 -4.09 -5.25 26.08
C MET A 121 -4.87 -3.94 26.22
N GLU A 122 -4.50 -3.17 27.23
CA GLU A 122 -4.95 -1.79 27.35
C GLU A 122 -4.28 -0.95 26.28
N ARG A 123 -5.10 -0.16 25.58
CA ARG A 123 -4.69 0.74 24.52
C ARG A 123 -5.43 2.05 24.64
N GLN A 124 -4.73 3.11 24.29
CA GLN A 124 -5.34 4.42 24.13
C GLN A 124 -5.86 4.57 22.71
N LEU A 125 -7.09 5.07 22.62
CA LEU A 125 -7.82 5.28 21.38
C LEU A 125 -8.16 6.76 21.28
N VAL A 126 -7.78 7.36 20.15
CA VAL A 126 -7.98 8.79 19.88
C VAL A 126 -9.12 8.94 18.88
N ARG A 127 -10.15 9.69 19.26
CA ARG A 127 -11.27 10.09 18.39
C ARG A 127 -11.31 11.61 18.26
N VAL A 128 -12.06 12.07 17.27
CA VAL A 128 -12.29 13.50 17.04
C VAL A 128 -13.76 13.78 16.75
N ASP A 129 -14.29 14.80 17.42
CA ASP A 129 -15.61 15.34 17.16
C ASP A 129 -15.51 16.67 16.41
N THR A 130 -16.31 16.86 15.37
CA THR A 130 -16.31 18.12 14.62
C THR A 130 -16.87 19.26 15.46
N VAL A 131 -16.13 20.37 15.52
CA VAL A 131 -16.54 21.61 16.18
C VAL A 131 -16.96 22.62 15.10
N PRO A 132 -18.18 23.20 15.15
CA PRO A 132 -18.59 24.26 14.25
C PRO A 132 -17.64 25.45 14.34
N GLN A 133 -17.34 26.11 13.22
CA GLN A 133 -16.35 27.19 13.17
C GLN A 133 -16.69 28.34 14.12
N GLU A 134 -17.97 28.61 14.34
CA GLU A 134 -18.47 29.67 15.23
C GLU A 134 -18.26 29.36 16.72
N GLN A 135 -17.92 28.10 17.04
CA GLN A 135 -17.65 27.61 18.40
C GLN A 135 -16.15 27.36 18.62
N VAL A 136 -15.31 27.66 17.64
CA VAL A 136 -13.85 27.56 17.78
C VAL A 136 -13.38 28.72 18.61
N SER A 137 -12.75 28.40 19.73
CA SER A 137 -12.17 29.40 20.63
C SER A 137 -10.80 29.86 20.14
N ASP A 138 -10.41 31.07 20.52
CA ASP A 138 -9.12 31.67 20.14
C ASP A 138 -7.91 30.92 20.71
N ASP A 139 -8.11 30.05 21.70
CA ASP A 139 -7.09 29.18 22.30
C ASP A 139 -6.96 27.82 21.59
N ALA A 140 -7.67 27.60 20.47
CA ALA A 140 -7.55 26.38 19.69
C ALA A 140 -6.12 26.17 19.17
N ILE A 141 -5.68 24.91 19.17
CA ILE A 141 -4.31 24.56 18.78
C ILE A 141 -4.26 24.30 17.29
N LEU A 142 -3.39 24.99 16.56
CA LEU A 142 -3.17 24.72 15.15
C LEU A 142 -2.42 23.39 14.98
N VAL A 143 -2.92 22.50 14.13
CA VAL A 143 -2.33 21.16 13.91
C VAL A 143 -0.86 21.21 13.48
N GLU A 144 -0.45 22.25 12.74
CA GLU A 144 0.94 22.43 12.28
C GLU A 144 1.91 22.80 13.42
N THR A 145 1.40 23.23 14.57
CA THR A 145 2.22 23.48 15.77
C THR A 145 2.44 22.23 16.62
N LEU A 146 1.72 21.14 16.31
CA LEU A 146 1.86 19.87 17.02
C LEU A 146 3.06 19.09 16.51
N GLU A 147 3.80 18.49 17.43
CA GLU A 147 4.87 17.56 17.11
C GLU A 147 4.30 16.23 16.59
N ARG A 148 5.10 15.52 15.79
CA ARG A 148 4.80 14.12 15.45
C ARG A 148 5.10 13.23 16.67
N PRO A 149 4.26 12.21 16.96
CA PRO A 149 3.22 11.68 16.09
C PRO A 149 1.83 12.33 16.22
N SER A 150 1.60 13.21 17.20
CA SER A 150 0.26 13.80 17.46
C SER A 150 -0.34 14.47 16.23
N ALA A 151 0.42 15.35 15.56
CA ALA A 151 -0.05 16.01 14.32
C ALA A 151 -0.47 15.01 13.24
N ARG A 152 0.30 13.92 13.07
CA ARG A 152 0.01 12.89 12.05
C ARG A 152 -1.31 12.19 12.35
N ILE A 153 -1.55 11.83 13.61
CA ILE A 153 -2.77 11.13 14.02
C ILE A 153 -4.00 12.00 13.78
N ILE A 154 -3.93 13.29 14.12
CA ILE A 154 -5.03 14.23 13.85
C ILE A 154 -5.26 14.42 12.35
N LYS A 155 -4.19 14.53 11.54
CA LYS A 155 -4.32 14.60 10.07
C LYS A 155 -4.97 13.34 9.46
N LEU A 156 -4.69 12.16 10.01
CA LEU A 156 -5.35 10.91 9.63
C LEU A 156 -6.85 10.94 9.96
N LEU A 157 -7.20 11.30 11.19
CA LEU A 157 -8.59 11.40 11.62
C LEU A 157 -9.36 12.47 10.84
N HIS A 158 -8.73 13.61 10.52
CA HIS A 158 -9.30 14.61 9.62
C HIS A 158 -9.62 14.03 8.23
N SER A 159 -8.68 13.32 7.60
CA SER A 159 -8.89 12.70 6.29
C SER A 159 -10.04 11.67 6.33
N TYR A 160 -10.12 10.87 7.38
CA TYR A 160 -11.22 9.93 7.60
C TYR A 160 -12.57 10.67 7.72
N THR A 161 -12.65 11.69 8.56
CA THR A 161 -13.90 12.46 8.77
C THR A 161 -14.35 13.19 7.51
N GLN A 162 -13.44 13.84 6.77
CA GLN A 162 -13.77 14.56 5.53
C GLN A 162 -14.25 13.63 4.41
N SER A 163 -13.74 12.40 4.38
CA SER A 163 -14.16 11.40 3.39
C SER A 163 -15.42 10.65 3.79
N GLY A 164 -16.04 10.95 4.93
CA GLY A 164 -17.17 10.20 5.46
C GLY A 164 -16.85 8.72 5.70
N GLY A 165 -15.59 8.42 6.02
CA GLY A 165 -15.07 7.06 6.20
C GLY A 165 -14.63 6.32 4.93
N GLY A 166 -14.62 7.00 3.78
CA GLY A 166 -14.24 6.41 2.49
C GLY A 166 -12.75 6.44 2.13
N SER A 167 -11.86 6.99 2.97
CA SER A 167 -10.43 7.07 2.66
C SER A 167 -9.66 5.80 3.03
N SER A 168 -8.48 5.62 2.42
CA SER A 168 -7.52 4.56 2.78
C SER A 168 -7.09 4.58 4.26
N THR A 169 -7.36 5.68 4.97
CA THR A 169 -7.10 5.79 6.40
C THR A 169 -8.02 4.89 7.23
N ALA A 170 -9.21 4.53 6.72
CA ALA A 170 -10.14 3.66 7.43
C ALA A 170 -9.49 2.32 7.84
N GLU A 171 -8.56 1.79 7.04
CA GLU A 171 -7.82 0.55 7.35
C GLU A 171 -6.85 0.69 8.54
N LEU A 172 -6.47 1.92 8.90
CA LEU A 172 -5.61 2.21 10.04
C LEU A 172 -6.39 2.42 11.34
N LEU A 173 -7.70 2.69 11.22
CA LEU A 173 -8.58 2.98 12.35
C LEU A 173 -9.26 1.72 12.86
N ARG A 174 -9.70 1.80 14.12
CA ARG A 174 -10.62 0.86 14.72
C ARG A 174 -11.94 1.58 14.90
N ASP A 175 -12.91 1.23 14.06
CA ASP A 175 -14.14 1.98 13.89
C ASP A 175 -13.82 3.42 13.42
N ASP A 176 -14.00 4.41 14.28
CA ASP A 176 -13.72 5.83 14.04
C ASP A 176 -12.48 6.35 14.80
N GLY A 177 -11.79 5.49 15.55
CA GLY A 177 -10.68 5.87 16.42
C GLY A 177 -9.31 5.38 15.95
N TYR A 178 -8.26 6.15 16.23
CA TYR A 178 -6.87 5.76 16.01
C TYR A 178 -6.26 5.14 17.28
N VAL A 179 -5.81 3.88 17.19
CA VAL A 179 -5.18 3.18 18.32
C VAL A 179 -3.70 3.56 18.41
N LEU A 180 -3.24 4.03 19.57
CA LEU A 180 -1.82 4.31 19.83
C LEU A 180 -1.07 2.99 20.09
N ARG A 181 -0.31 2.51 19.09
CA ARG A 181 0.33 1.17 19.12
C ARG A 181 1.84 1.24 19.25
N ARG A 182 2.47 2.19 18.55
CA ARG A 182 3.94 2.31 18.51
C ARG A 182 4.48 2.98 19.78
N PRO A 183 5.74 2.74 20.17
CA PRO A 183 6.34 3.35 21.35
C PRO A 183 6.19 4.88 21.40
N SER A 184 6.59 5.58 20.34
CA SER A 184 6.47 7.04 20.25
C SER A 184 5.02 7.54 20.22
N GLU A 185 4.07 6.75 19.72
CA GLU A 185 2.64 7.08 19.83
C GLU A 185 2.18 7.03 21.29
N ARG A 186 2.64 6.02 22.05
CA ARG A 186 2.32 5.83 23.47
C ARG A 186 3.06 6.78 24.42
N GLU A 187 4.05 7.49 23.91
CA GLU A 187 4.80 8.53 24.64
C GLU A 187 4.38 9.95 24.23
N SER A 188 3.44 10.08 23.28
CA SER A 188 3.00 11.36 22.73
C SER A 188 2.09 12.15 23.68
N ARG A 189 1.86 13.43 23.35
CA ARG A 189 0.88 14.30 24.05
C ARG A 189 -0.56 13.80 23.97
N LEU A 190 -0.89 12.98 22.96
CA LEU A 190 -2.18 12.28 22.92
C LEU A 190 -2.23 11.19 23.99
N ALA A 191 -1.16 10.40 24.12
CA ALA A 191 -1.07 9.34 25.10
C ALA A 191 -0.98 9.85 26.55
N SER A 192 -0.39 11.01 26.79
CA SER A 192 -0.38 11.60 28.14
C SER A 192 -1.74 12.16 28.57
N GLY A 193 -2.71 12.27 27.65
CA GLY A 193 -4.01 12.93 27.88
C GLY A 193 -3.94 14.45 27.86
N GLU A 194 -2.78 15.05 27.54
CA GLU A 194 -2.62 16.51 27.49
C GLU A 194 -3.50 17.17 26.43
N LEU A 195 -3.75 16.45 25.34
CA LEU A 195 -4.63 16.91 24.25
C LEU A 195 -6.08 16.50 24.43
N ASP A 196 -6.44 15.73 25.47
CA ASP A 196 -7.82 15.31 25.69
C ASP A 196 -8.74 16.50 25.96
N GLY A 197 -9.89 16.54 25.29
CA GLY A 197 -10.85 17.64 25.32
C GLY A 197 -10.43 18.93 24.59
N GLN A 198 -9.17 19.03 24.14
CA GLN A 198 -8.66 20.21 23.43
C GLN A 198 -9.27 20.32 22.02
N VAL A 199 -9.38 21.55 21.52
CA VAL A 199 -9.82 21.82 20.15
C VAL A 199 -8.60 22.06 19.26
N ILE A 200 -8.49 21.29 18.19
CA ILE A 200 -7.42 21.38 17.19
C ILE A 200 -8.00 21.86 15.87
N THR A 201 -7.38 22.87 15.26
CA THR A 201 -7.76 23.38 13.94
C THR A 201 -6.79 22.90 12.86
N MET A 202 -7.32 22.62 11.67
CA MET A 202 -6.50 22.21 10.52
C MET A 202 -5.91 23.41 9.77
N THR A 203 -6.46 24.61 9.99
CA THR A 203 -6.07 25.85 9.32
C THR A 203 -6.10 27.02 10.30
N ASP A 204 -5.34 28.07 9.99
CA ASP A 204 -5.30 29.30 10.80
C ASP A 204 -6.63 30.03 10.87
N SER A 205 -7.52 29.84 9.88
CA SER A 205 -8.84 30.45 9.85
C SER A 205 -9.87 29.77 10.77
N GLY A 206 -9.46 28.69 11.45
CA GLY A 206 -10.35 27.84 12.23
C GLY A 206 -11.24 26.94 11.37
N ALA A 207 -11.04 26.90 10.04
CA ALA A 207 -11.73 25.93 9.20
C ALA A 207 -11.25 24.52 9.53
N TRP A 208 -12.23 23.61 9.66
CA TRP A 208 -12.08 22.23 10.15
C TRP A 208 -11.44 22.16 11.53
N ALA A 209 -12.30 22.26 12.55
CA ALA A 209 -11.92 22.13 13.94
C ALA A 209 -12.44 20.84 14.55
N TYR A 210 -11.63 20.25 15.43
CA TYR A 210 -11.87 18.95 16.03
C TYR A 210 -11.63 19.00 17.53
N ARG A 211 -12.61 18.56 18.32
CA ARG A 211 -12.39 18.26 19.74
C ARG A 211 -11.80 16.85 19.84
N VAL A 212 -10.67 16.73 20.51
CA VAL A 212 -10.01 15.44 20.74
C VAL A 212 -10.66 14.72 21.92
N ASP A 213 -10.90 13.42 21.77
CA ASP A 213 -11.31 12.50 22.83
C ASP A 213 -10.29 11.37 22.92
N VAL A 214 -9.68 11.18 24.08
CA VAL A 214 -8.72 10.09 24.34
C VAL A 214 -9.29 9.14 25.39
N THR A 215 -9.62 7.92 24.96
CA THR A 215 -10.15 6.88 25.84
C THR A 215 -9.15 5.74 26.00
N THR A 216 -9.21 5.05 27.14
CA THR A 216 -8.46 3.80 27.35
C THR A 216 -9.43 2.62 27.20
N GLU A 217 -9.13 1.73 26.27
CA GLU A 217 -9.96 0.57 25.96
C GLU A 217 -9.15 -0.73 26.06
N GLN A 218 -9.82 -1.82 26.42
CA GLN A 218 -9.25 -3.17 26.37
C GLN A 218 -9.40 -3.75 24.97
N LEU A 219 -8.32 -3.78 24.20
CA LEU A 219 -8.32 -4.22 22.81
C LEU A 219 -7.60 -5.55 22.65
N THR A 220 -8.12 -6.41 21.76
CA THR A 220 -7.40 -7.62 21.35
C THR A 220 -6.53 -7.31 20.14
N GLU A 221 -5.22 -7.23 20.36
CA GLU A 221 -4.21 -6.94 19.34
C GLU A 221 -3.60 -8.21 18.76
N THR A 222 -3.29 -8.16 17.46
CA THR A 222 -2.60 -9.25 16.75
C THR A 222 -1.12 -9.25 17.11
N ALA A 223 -0.57 -10.41 17.48
CA ALA A 223 0.85 -10.59 17.71
C ALA A 223 1.58 -10.83 16.37
N HIS A 224 2.40 -9.87 15.96
CA HIS A 224 3.26 -9.96 14.78
C HIS A 224 4.67 -10.31 15.22
N THR A 225 5.15 -11.50 14.87
CA THR A 225 6.52 -11.93 15.17
C THR A 225 7.38 -11.84 13.91
N ALA A 226 8.35 -10.94 13.94
CA ALA A 226 9.39 -10.79 12.93
C ALA A 226 10.53 -11.79 13.18
N PHE A 227 11.17 -12.25 12.12
CA PHE A 227 12.41 -13.02 12.14
C PHE A 227 13.19 -12.81 10.83
N ALA A 228 14.47 -13.16 10.83
CA ALA A 228 15.35 -13.09 9.67
C ALA A 228 15.66 -14.51 9.16
N VAL A 229 15.69 -14.68 7.84
CA VAL A 229 16.11 -15.93 7.17
C VAL A 229 17.32 -15.61 6.32
N GLU A 230 18.45 -16.27 6.56
CA GLU A 230 19.62 -16.13 5.70
C GLU A 230 19.29 -16.60 4.28
N VAL A 231 19.58 -15.77 3.28
CA VAL A 231 19.33 -16.05 1.86
C VAL A 231 20.60 -16.12 1.03
N ALA A 232 21.70 -15.53 1.52
CA ALA A 232 23.00 -15.56 0.85
C ALA A 232 24.13 -15.31 1.85
N GLY A 233 25.26 -16.00 1.68
CA GLY A 233 26.47 -15.82 2.49
C GLY A 233 27.46 -14.82 1.88
N SER A 234 27.17 -14.31 0.68
CA SER A 234 28.02 -13.36 -0.03
C SER A 234 27.22 -12.39 -0.89
N GLN A 235 27.85 -11.28 -1.30
CA GLN A 235 27.22 -10.28 -2.17
C GLN A 235 26.87 -10.84 -3.55
N SER A 236 27.72 -11.73 -4.11
CA SER A 236 27.47 -12.34 -5.41
C SER A 236 26.26 -13.27 -5.37
N GLU A 237 26.15 -14.12 -4.35
CA GLU A 237 24.96 -14.95 -4.15
C GLU A 237 23.70 -14.10 -3.90
N PHE A 238 23.84 -13.00 -3.14
CA PHE A 238 22.72 -12.11 -2.89
C PHE A 238 22.25 -11.40 -4.16
N ARG A 239 23.16 -11.06 -5.08
CA ARG A 239 22.78 -10.50 -6.39
C ARG A 239 21.83 -11.44 -7.14
N GLU A 240 22.13 -12.74 -7.18
CA GLU A 240 21.25 -13.73 -7.82
C GLU A 240 19.87 -13.78 -7.16
N VAL A 241 19.81 -13.69 -5.83
CA VAL A 241 18.54 -13.60 -5.08
C VAL A 241 17.75 -12.35 -5.48
N VAL A 242 18.41 -11.20 -5.62
CA VAL A 242 17.78 -9.95 -6.04
C VAL A 242 17.24 -10.07 -7.47
N PHE A 243 18.02 -10.59 -8.41
CA PHE A 243 17.61 -10.77 -9.80
C PHE A 243 16.38 -11.69 -9.89
N GLY A 244 16.38 -12.82 -9.19
CA GLY A 244 15.24 -13.73 -9.20
C GLY A 244 13.99 -13.25 -8.44
N SER A 245 14.05 -12.18 -7.65
CA SER A 245 12.94 -11.78 -6.76
C SER A 245 12.48 -10.32 -6.83
N ARG A 246 13.28 -9.45 -7.47
CA ARG A 246 13.01 -8.00 -7.56
C ARG A 246 13.02 -7.48 -8.99
N ILE A 247 13.87 -8.04 -9.85
CA ILE A 247 13.96 -7.60 -11.24
C ILE A 247 12.80 -8.22 -12.02
N ASP A 248 11.95 -7.38 -12.63
CA ASP A 248 10.79 -7.82 -13.40
C ASP A 248 11.17 -8.20 -14.82
N ALA A 249 12.17 -7.52 -15.40
CA ALA A 249 12.72 -7.81 -16.73
C ALA A 249 14.24 -7.66 -16.74
N GLU A 250 14.91 -8.59 -17.40
CA GLU A 250 16.35 -8.53 -17.70
C GLU A 250 16.47 -8.60 -19.23
N LEU A 251 17.02 -7.54 -19.82
CA LEU A 251 17.12 -7.40 -21.27
C LEU A 251 18.57 -7.20 -21.68
N ASP A 252 19.01 -8.01 -22.64
CA ASP A 252 20.25 -7.78 -23.36
C ASP A 252 19.93 -6.96 -24.62
N PRO A 253 20.65 -5.86 -24.90
CA PRO A 253 20.46 -5.09 -26.13
C PRO A 253 20.48 -5.97 -27.38
N ASP A 254 21.32 -7.00 -27.44
CA ASP A 254 21.47 -7.86 -28.61
C ASP A 254 20.30 -8.84 -28.83
N GLU A 255 19.45 -9.03 -27.82
CA GLU A 255 18.23 -9.84 -27.92
C GLU A 255 17.03 -9.03 -28.44
N LEU A 256 17.12 -7.69 -28.42
CA LEU A 256 16.09 -6.79 -28.95
C LEU A 256 16.26 -6.52 -30.45
N THR A 257 15.15 -6.41 -31.16
CA THR A 257 15.14 -5.87 -32.52
C THR A 257 15.64 -4.43 -32.52
N ALA A 258 16.25 -3.98 -33.62
CA ALA A 258 16.81 -2.63 -33.71
C ALA A 258 15.78 -1.55 -33.38
N ASP A 259 14.56 -1.67 -33.92
CA ASP A 259 13.48 -0.72 -33.69
C ASP A 259 12.96 -0.76 -32.23
N ALA A 260 12.83 -1.96 -31.63
CA ALA A 260 12.41 -2.06 -30.22
C ALA A 260 13.47 -1.48 -29.27
N ARG A 261 14.75 -1.69 -29.59
CA ARG A 261 15.88 -1.12 -28.85
C ARG A 261 15.90 0.40 -28.96
N GLU A 262 15.64 0.95 -30.15
CA GLU A 262 15.56 2.40 -30.36
C GLU A 262 14.43 3.03 -29.52
N ILE A 263 13.27 2.36 -29.44
CA ILE A 263 12.17 2.79 -28.57
C ILE A 263 12.61 2.77 -27.09
N LEU A 264 13.23 1.67 -26.64
CA LEU A 264 13.70 1.52 -25.26
C LEU A 264 14.72 2.60 -24.88
N GLU A 265 15.77 2.76 -25.70
CA GLU A 265 16.83 3.74 -25.47
C GLU A 265 16.32 5.18 -25.56
N GLY A 266 15.36 5.43 -26.46
CA GLY A 266 14.67 6.70 -26.56
C GLY A 266 13.89 7.04 -25.28
N ALA A 267 13.15 6.08 -24.74
CA ALA A 267 12.43 6.25 -23.47
C ALA A 267 13.36 6.42 -22.26
N ILE A 268 14.52 5.77 -22.26
CA ILE A 268 15.55 5.93 -21.22
C ILE A 268 16.20 7.33 -21.26
N ALA A 269 16.49 7.83 -22.46
CA ALA A 269 17.24 9.07 -22.64
C ALA A 269 16.37 10.34 -22.61
N GLY A 270 15.06 10.20 -22.78
CA GLY A 270 14.15 11.30 -23.10
C GLY A 270 12.84 11.27 -22.32
N GLU A 271 11.80 11.75 -22.98
CA GLU A 271 10.43 11.76 -22.47
C GLU A 271 9.78 10.37 -22.63
N PRO A 272 8.66 10.09 -21.92
CA PRO A 272 7.92 8.84 -22.09
C PRO A 272 7.61 8.55 -23.56
N TYR A 273 7.81 7.30 -23.99
CA TYR A 273 7.40 6.87 -25.32
C TYR A 273 5.89 6.68 -25.36
N THR A 274 5.21 7.28 -26.34
CA THR A 274 3.75 7.17 -26.49
C THR A 274 3.35 6.61 -27.84
N GLU A 275 2.31 5.78 -27.83
CA GLU A 275 1.73 5.23 -29.05
C GLU A 275 0.21 5.03 -28.93
N GLU A 276 -0.52 5.40 -29.99
CA GLU A 276 -1.97 5.18 -30.11
C GLU A 276 -2.26 3.88 -30.86
N VAL A 277 -3.32 3.16 -30.48
CA VAL A 277 -3.73 1.92 -31.17
C VAL A 277 -4.14 2.21 -32.63
N PRO A 278 -3.71 1.39 -33.62
CA PRO A 278 -2.95 0.14 -33.48
C PRO A 278 -1.47 0.35 -33.21
N LEU A 279 -0.94 -0.41 -32.24
CA LEU A 279 0.47 -0.37 -31.87
C LEU A 279 1.36 -0.93 -32.98
N THR A 280 2.58 -0.41 -33.07
CA THR A 280 3.63 -0.93 -33.93
C THR A 280 4.09 -2.28 -33.40
N ALA A 281 4.46 -3.19 -34.33
CA ALA A 281 4.99 -4.49 -33.94
C ALA A 281 6.26 -4.38 -33.07
N SER A 282 7.06 -3.34 -33.27
CA SER A 282 8.27 -3.07 -32.48
C SER A 282 7.93 -2.69 -31.04
N PHE A 283 6.88 -1.88 -30.83
CA PHE A 283 6.41 -1.56 -29.49
C PHE A 283 5.72 -2.75 -28.82
N GLU A 284 4.90 -3.53 -29.54
CA GLU A 284 4.32 -4.77 -29.01
C GLU A 284 5.41 -5.76 -28.57
N THR A 285 6.49 -5.89 -29.36
CA THR A 285 7.65 -6.73 -29.01
C THR A 285 8.36 -6.22 -27.76
N LEU A 286 8.54 -4.91 -27.62
CA LEU A 286 9.12 -4.32 -26.40
C LEU A 286 8.22 -4.57 -25.18
N LEU A 287 6.92 -4.38 -25.31
CA LEU A 287 5.96 -4.67 -24.24
C LEU A 287 5.99 -6.14 -23.83
N GLU A 288 6.17 -7.07 -24.77
CA GLU A 288 6.36 -8.49 -24.46
C GLU A 288 7.66 -8.75 -23.69
N ALA A 289 8.77 -8.17 -24.15
CA ALA A 289 10.06 -8.30 -23.48
C ALA A 289 10.04 -7.74 -22.05
N LEU A 290 9.27 -6.67 -21.81
CA LEU A 290 9.06 -6.08 -20.48
C LEU A 290 7.98 -6.83 -19.66
N GLY A 291 7.34 -7.88 -20.19
CA GLY A 291 6.28 -8.60 -19.49
C GLY A 291 4.98 -7.80 -19.32
N LEU A 292 4.72 -6.87 -20.21
CA LEU A 292 3.59 -5.92 -20.17
C LEU A 292 2.47 -6.22 -21.17
N SER A 293 2.58 -7.24 -22.03
CA SER A 293 1.58 -7.53 -23.07
C SER A 293 0.15 -7.81 -22.56
N ALA A 294 0.01 -8.20 -21.29
CA ALA A 294 -1.28 -8.51 -20.66
C ALA A 294 -1.81 -7.38 -19.76
N VAL A 295 -1.21 -6.19 -19.80
CA VAL A 295 -1.63 -5.05 -19.01
C VAL A 295 -2.77 -4.33 -19.72
N ASP A 296 -3.91 -4.22 -19.05
CA ASP A 296 -5.12 -3.58 -19.63
C ASP A 296 -5.35 -2.14 -19.14
N THR A 297 -4.64 -1.70 -18.09
CA THR A 297 -4.83 -0.38 -17.47
C THR A 297 -3.53 0.33 -17.17
N ALA A 298 -2.73 -0.20 -16.24
CA ALA A 298 -1.41 0.32 -15.93
C ALA A 298 -0.56 -0.73 -15.23
N ALA A 299 0.75 -0.63 -15.42
CA ALA A 299 1.76 -1.31 -14.63
C ALA A 299 2.70 -0.26 -14.06
N ASN A 300 3.01 -0.34 -12.77
CA ASN A 300 3.79 0.70 -12.11
C ASN A 300 4.96 0.10 -11.33
N ARG A 301 6.05 0.86 -11.26
CA ARG A 301 7.25 0.64 -10.47
C ARG A 301 7.90 -0.72 -10.71
N LYS A 302 7.87 -1.16 -11.96
CA LYS A 302 8.55 -2.37 -12.40
C LYS A 302 10.04 -2.11 -12.52
N LEU A 303 10.88 -3.13 -12.26
CA LEU A 303 12.33 -2.99 -12.32
C LEU A 303 12.90 -3.68 -13.57
N LEU A 304 13.74 -2.95 -14.30
CA LEU A 304 14.44 -3.42 -15.49
C LEU A 304 15.95 -3.42 -15.22
N TRP A 305 16.61 -4.53 -15.52
CA TRP A 305 18.06 -4.57 -15.70
C TRP A 305 18.37 -4.53 -17.19
N TYR A 306 19.11 -3.51 -17.63
CA TYR A 306 19.48 -3.30 -19.02
C TYR A 306 20.85 -2.65 -19.11
N ASP A 307 21.74 -3.19 -19.95
CA ASP A 307 23.09 -2.66 -20.20
C ASP A 307 23.87 -2.31 -18.91
N ASP A 308 23.94 -3.27 -17.99
CA ASP A 308 24.59 -3.14 -16.68
C ASP A 308 24.04 -2.03 -15.75
N GLU A 309 22.84 -1.53 -16.04
CA GLU A 309 22.19 -0.47 -15.27
C GLU A 309 20.78 -0.88 -14.81
N LEU A 310 20.36 -0.30 -13.68
CA LEU A 310 19.06 -0.53 -13.09
C LEU A 310 18.10 0.62 -13.46
N TYR A 311 16.91 0.25 -13.92
CA TYR A 311 15.85 1.16 -14.31
C TYR A 311 14.55 0.81 -13.59
N ARG A 312 13.68 1.81 -13.47
CA ARG A 312 12.27 1.65 -13.13
C ARG A 312 11.43 2.01 -14.33
N TYR A 313 10.46 1.17 -14.67
CA TYR A 313 9.51 1.46 -15.74
C TYR A 313 8.06 1.40 -15.29
N ASP A 314 7.25 2.24 -15.93
CA ASP A 314 5.83 2.41 -15.73
C ASP A 314 5.13 2.40 -17.10
N LEU A 315 3.99 1.70 -17.21
CA LEU A 315 3.12 1.72 -18.39
C LEU A 315 1.75 2.24 -17.99
N TYR A 316 1.25 3.22 -18.72
CA TYR A 316 -0.09 3.77 -18.56
C TYR A 316 -0.90 3.61 -19.84
N ILE A 317 -2.16 3.18 -19.70
CA ILE A 317 -3.08 3.01 -20.82
C ILE A 317 -4.28 3.90 -20.59
N ASN A 318 -4.36 4.97 -21.38
CA ASN A 318 -5.41 5.97 -21.28
C ASN A 318 -6.43 5.79 -22.39
N THR A 319 -7.70 6.02 -22.06
CA THR A 319 -8.79 6.05 -23.02
C THR A 319 -9.18 7.51 -23.24
N MET A 320 -8.97 8.04 -24.45
CA MET A 320 -9.30 9.42 -24.84
C MET A 320 -10.63 9.52 -25.59
#